data_AF-A0A1C6CQY2-F1
#
_entry.id   AF-A0A1C6CQY2-F1
#
_cell.length_a   1.000
_cell.length_b   1.000
_cell.length_c   1.000
_cell.angle_alpha   90.00
_cell.angle_beta   90.00
_cell.angle_gamma   90.00
#
_symmetry.space_group_name_H-M   'P 1'
#
loop_
_entity.id
_entity.type
_entity.pdbx_description
1 polymer ?
#
loop_
_entity_poly.entity_id
_entity_poly.type
_entity_poly.pdbx_seq_one_letter_code
_entity_poly.pdbx_strand_id
1 'polypeptide(L)'
;MNNSIYDIVAKNVKQIFDEENISVIVTYETKLDRTSGIDSLNLLKLTLRIEEDLGINLDDYLNLIHSAGTVSELVSVIEKAIED
;
A
#
# COMPACT_ATOMS: atom_id res chain seq x y z
N MET A 1 -3.53 4.49 19.96
CA MET A 1 -2.57 5.06 19.00
C MET A 1 -3.32 5.28 17.71
N ASN A 2 -3.59 6.53 17.33
CA ASN A 2 -4.02 6.81 15.96
C ASN A 2 -2.76 6.65 15.12
N ASN A 3 -2.59 5.50 14.48
CA ASN A 3 -1.56 5.34 13.47
C ASN A 3 -1.95 6.23 12.29
N SER A 4 -1.03 7.02 11.74
CA SER A 4 -1.32 7.76 10.53
C SER A 4 -1.58 6.79 9.37
N ILE A 5 -2.30 7.22 8.34
CA ILE A 5 -2.52 6.40 7.13
C ILE A 5 -1.18 5.93 6.56
N TYR A 6 -0.18 6.81 6.56
CA TYR A 6 1.18 6.46 6.20
C TYR A 6 1.76 5.30 7.03
N ASP A 7 1.61 5.31 8.36
CA ASP A 7 2.16 4.25 9.21
C ASP A 7 1.53 2.89 8.88
N ILE A 8 0.22 2.87 8.59
CA ILE A 8 -0.51 1.67 8.21
C ILE A 8 -0.07 1.17 6.84
N VAL A 9 0.02 2.07 5.85
CA VAL A 9 0.51 1.72 4.51
C VAL A 9 1.96 1.22 4.59
N ALA A 10 2.84 1.95 5.28
CA ALA A 10 4.25 1.61 5.41
C ALA A 10 4.47 0.26 6.11
N LYS A 11 3.70 -0.03 7.16
CA LYS A 11 3.69 -1.33 7.84
C LYS A 11 3.34 -2.45 6.86
N ASN A 12 2.24 -2.31 6.12
CA ASN A 12 1.77 -3.36 5.22
C ASN A 12 2.70 -3.54 4.01
N VAL A 13 3.24 -2.45 3.45
CA VAL A 13 4.28 -2.49 2.40
C VAL A 13 5.51 -3.23 2.92
N LYS A 14 5.99 -2.91 4.13
CA LYS A 14 7.16 -3.58 4.71
C LYS A 14 6.96 -5.09 4.84
N GLN A 15 5.77 -5.52 5.26
CA GLN A 15 5.44 -6.95 5.36
C GLN A 15 5.49 -7.67 4.00
N ILE A 16 4.99 -7.04 2.94
CA ILE A 16 5.07 -7.61 1.58
C ILE A 16 6.54 -7.78 1.17
N PHE A 17 7.37 -6.77 1.40
CA PHE A 17 8.81 -6.88 1.11
C PHE A 17 9.50 -7.96 1.96
N ASP A 18 9.13 -8.12 3.24
CA ASP A 18 9.66 -9.20 4.08
C ASP A 18 9.27 -10.59 3.58
N GLU A 19 8.03 -10.78 3.11
CA GLU A 19 7.57 -12.04 2.49
C GLU A 19 8.38 -12.40 1.24
N GLU A 20 8.77 -11.40 0.46
CA GLU A 20 9.62 -11.55 -0.72
C GLU A 20 11.13 -11.60 -0.39
N ASN A 21 11.51 -11.59 0.90
CA ASN A 21 12.91 -11.56 1.38
C ASN A 21 13.70 -10.33 0.89
N ILE A 22 13.04 -9.20 0.70
CA ILE A 22 13.62 -7.94 0.25
C ILE A 22 13.81 -7.02 1.46
N SER A 23 15.07 -6.73 1.79
CA SER A 23 15.40 -5.76 2.83
C SER A 23 15.21 -4.34 2.32
N VAL A 24 14.24 -3.62 2.87
CA VAL A 24 13.92 -2.23 2.49
C VAL A 24 13.54 -1.40 3.72
N ILE A 25 13.92 -0.12 3.69
CA ILE A 25 13.36 0.89 4.59
C ILE A 25 12.24 1.58 3.81
N VAL A 26 11.00 1.44 4.28
CA VAL A 26 9.84 2.03 3.61
C VAL A 26 9.80 3.53 3.87
N THR A 27 9.72 4.29 2.79
CA THR A 27 9.57 5.75 2.72
C THR A 27 8.49 6.10 1.71
N TYR A 28 8.03 7.36 1.69
CA TYR A 28 7.10 7.87 0.68
C TYR A 28 7.56 7.63 -0.78
N GLU A 29 8.87 7.65 -1.03
CA GLU A 29 9.47 7.46 -2.36
C GLU A 29 9.69 5.99 -2.74
N THR A 30 9.37 5.07 -1.82
CA THR A 30 9.54 3.63 -2.08
C THR A 30 8.66 3.21 -3.25
N LYS A 31 9.28 2.58 -4.25
CA LYS A 31 8.58 2.12 -5.45
C LYS A 31 7.76 0.87 -5.20
N LEU A 32 6.57 0.81 -5.79
CA LEU A 32 5.62 -0.30 -5.70
C LEU A 32 5.39 -0.93 -7.08
N ASP A 33 6.48 -1.20 -7.80
CA ASP A 33 6.43 -1.73 -9.15
C ASP A 33 7.28 -3.01 -9.30
N ARG A 34 7.24 -3.61 -10.49
CA ARG A 34 8.01 -4.83 -10.78
C ARG A 34 9.51 -4.66 -10.60
N THR A 35 10.05 -3.44 -10.67
CA THR A 35 11.48 -3.18 -10.48
C THR A 35 11.89 -3.23 -9.02
N SER A 36 10.96 -3.00 -8.09
CA SER A 36 11.16 -3.22 -6.66
C SER A 36 10.80 -4.63 -6.20
N GLY A 37 10.32 -5.51 -7.09
CA GLY A 37 9.89 -6.87 -6.74
C GLY A 37 8.41 -6.96 -6.36
N ILE A 38 7.65 -5.90 -6.57
CA ILE A 38 6.20 -5.88 -6.32
C ILE A 38 5.45 -6.21 -7.62
N ASP A 39 4.59 -7.21 -7.56
CA ASP A 39 3.71 -7.59 -8.67
C ASP A 39 2.24 -7.34 -8.33
N SER A 40 1.35 -7.69 -9.27
CA SER A 40 -0.09 -7.49 -9.11
C SER A 40 -0.70 -8.32 -7.96
N LEU A 41 -0.11 -9.48 -7.63
CA LEU A 41 -0.57 -10.29 -6.50
C LEU A 41 -0.16 -9.63 -5.16
N ASN A 42 1.05 -9.10 -5.11
CA ASN A 42 1.55 -8.35 -3.96
C ASN A 42 0.74 -7.08 -3.72
N LEU A 43 0.34 -6.36 -4.77
CA LEU A 43 -0.58 -5.22 -4.67
C LEU A 43 -1.97 -5.61 -4.19
N LEU A 44 -2.50 -6.76 -4.65
CA LEU A 44 -3.79 -7.26 -4.18
C LEU A 44 -3.75 -7.61 -2.69
N LYS A 45 -2.72 -8.36 -2.25
CA LYS A 45 -2.51 -8.66 -0.82
C LYS A 45 -2.39 -7.39 0.02
N LEU A 46 -1.65 -6.40 -0.47
CA LEU A 46 -1.48 -5.10 0.17
C LEU A 46 -2.83 -4.39 0.34
N THR A 47 -3.64 -4.37 -0.71
CA THR A 47 -4.97 -3.75 -0.71
C THR A 47 -5.86 -4.37 0.37
N LEU A 48 -5.98 -5.70 0.37
CA LEU A 48 -6.81 -6.43 1.34
C LEU A 48 -6.38 -6.17 2.79
N ARG A 49 -5.08 -6.10 3.07
CA ARG A 49 -4.58 -5.81 4.43
C ARG A 49 -4.88 -4.38 4.87
N ILE A 50 -4.81 -3.42 3.95
CA ILE A 50 -5.14 -2.02 4.24
C ILE A 50 -6.64 -1.89 4.53
N GLU A 51 -7.50 -2.56 3.76
CA GLU A 51 -8.95 -2.63 4.03
C GLU A 51 -9.23 -3.18 5.42
N GLU A 52 -8.58 -4.29 5.80
CA GLU A 52 -8.72 -4.90 7.13
C GLU A 52 -8.23 -3.98 8.25
N ASP A 53 -7.06 -3.35 8.10
CA ASP A 53 -6.47 -2.48 9.12
C ASP A 53 -7.28 -1.17 9.31
N LEU A 54 -7.91 -0.65 8.25
CA LEU A 54 -8.66 0.62 8.27
C LEU A 54 -10.17 0.45 8.36
N GLY A 55 -10.71 -0.73 8.09
CA GLY A 55 -12.15 -0.98 8.04
C GLY A 55 -12.85 -0.26 6.87
N ILE A 56 -12.19 -0.13 5.73
CA ILE A 56 -12.70 0.52 4.51
C ILE A 56 -12.84 -0.49 3.37
N ASN A 57 -13.51 -0.10 2.28
CA ASN A 57 -13.56 -0.85 1.02
C ASN A 57 -12.81 -0.05 -0.06
N LEU A 58 -11.94 -0.71 -0.81
CA LEU A 58 -11.08 -0.13 -1.83
C LEU A 58 -11.40 -0.64 -3.25
N ASP A 59 -12.49 -1.39 -3.45
CA ASP A 59 -12.89 -1.98 -4.73
C ASP A 59 -12.97 -0.92 -5.85
N ASP A 60 -13.56 0.24 -5.54
CA ASP A 60 -13.71 1.36 -6.48
C ASP A 60 -12.38 2.07 -6.79
N TYR A 61 -11.35 1.85 -5.97
CA TYR A 61 -10.03 2.47 -6.07
C TYR A 61 -8.96 1.52 -6.64
N LEU A 62 -9.29 0.26 -6.93
CA LEU A 62 -8.33 -0.75 -7.41
C LEU A 62 -7.51 -0.30 -8.62
N ASN A 63 -8.14 0.41 -9.56
CA ASN A 63 -7.44 0.95 -10.73
C ASN A 63 -6.39 2.02 -10.36
N LEU A 64 -6.69 2.85 -9.35
CA LEU A 64 -5.77 3.87 -8.86
C LEU A 64 -4.64 3.22 -8.06
N ILE A 65 -4.96 2.25 -7.22
CA ILE A 65 -3.97 1.47 -6.46
C ILE A 65 -3.01 0.75 -7.40
N HIS A 66 -3.52 0.08 -8.44
CA HIS A 66 -2.69 -0.60 -9.43
C HIS A 66 -1.79 0.37 -10.21
N SER A 67 -2.18 1.64 -10.31
CA SER A 67 -1.41 2.68 -11.00
C SER A 67 -0.48 3.45 -10.06
N ALA A 68 -0.55 3.24 -8.75
CA ALA A 68 0.34 3.87 -7.78
C ALA A 68 1.74 3.29 -7.92
N GLY A 69 2.70 4.11 -8.38
CA GLY A 69 4.09 3.72 -8.54
C GLY A 69 4.90 3.85 -7.24
N THR A 70 4.37 4.57 -6.25
CA THR A 70 5.05 4.88 -4.99
C THR A 70 4.14 4.75 -3.77
N VAL A 71 4.74 4.63 -2.59
CA VAL A 71 4.02 4.67 -1.31
C VAL A 71 3.25 5.97 -1.13
N SER A 72 3.80 7.11 -1.54
CA SER A 72 3.09 8.40 -1.45
C SER A 72 1.81 8.41 -2.27
N GLU A 73 1.85 7.91 -3.50
CA GLU A 73 0.67 7.84 -4.35
C GLU A 73 -0.37 6.88 -3.78
N LEU A 74 0.07 5.74 -3.24
CA LEU A 74 -0.81 4.81 -2.56
C LEU A 74 -1.50 5.47 -1.36
N VAL A 75 -0.76 6.16 -0.50
CA VAL A 75 -1.31 6.91 0.65
C VAL A 75 -2.38 7.90 0.19
N SER A 76 -2.12 8.68 -0.87
CA SER A 76 -3.11 9.62 -1.40
C SER A 76 -4.37 8.95 -1.93
N VAL A 77 -4.26 7.76 -2.51
CA VAL A 77 -5.44 6.97 -2.94
C VAL A 77 -6.25 6.51 -1.73
N ILE A 78 -5.58 6.05 -0.66
CA ILE A 78 -6.25 5.62 0.58
C ILE A 78 -6.90 6.80 1.30
N GLU A 79 -6.22 7.95 1.38
CA GLU A 79 -6.79 9.18 1.93
C GLU A 79 -8.08 9.56 1.22
N LYS A 80 -8.08 9.52 -0.11
CA LYS A 80 -9.28 9.79 -0.91
C LYS A 80 -10.42 8.81 -0.59
N ALA A 81 -10.11 7.52 -0.45
CA ALA A 81 -11.12 6.49 -0.15
C ALA A 81 -11.75 6.63 1.25
N ILE A 82 -11.07 7.31 2.18
CA ILE A 82 -11.60 7.59 3.52
C ILE A 82 -12.49 8.85 3.52
N GLU A 83 -12.24 9.79 2.61
CA GLU A 83 -12.98 11.04 2.49
C GLU A 83 -14.31 10.90 1.71
N ASP A 84 -14.40 9.92 0.82
CA ASP A 84 -15.59 9.59 0.01
C ASP A 84 -16.66 8.82 0.81
#